data_AF-A0A291NMK3-F1
#
_entry.id   AF-A0A291NMK3-F1
#
_cell.length_a   1.000
_cell.length_b   1.000
_cell.length_c   1.000
_cell.angle_alpha   90.00
_cell.angle_beta   90.00
_cell.angle_gamma   90.00
#
_symmetry.space_group_name_H-M   'P 1'
#
loop_
_entity.id
_entity.type
_entity.pdbx_description
1 polymer ?
#
loop_
_entity_poly.entity_id
_entity_poly.type
_entity_poly.pdbx_seq_one_letter_code
_entity_poly.pdbx_strand_id
1 'polypeptide(L)'
;MPTWSNYMLMDATSPLMEYLMLFHDYTMLILLSILMMVAYIMTTMIKNKFINKTLLEGQTIEIIWTIIPMITLMFIATPSLNLLYL
;
A
#
# COMPACT_ATOMS: atom_id res chain seq x y z
N MET A 1 18.12 -0.60 -21.91
CA MET A 1 17.87 -1.97 -22.43
C MET A 1 17.71 -2.90 -21.24
N PRO A 2 16.88 -3.96 -21.34
CA PRO A 2 16.76 -4.93 -20.26
C PRO A 2 18.11 -5.62 -20.02
N THR A 3 18.66 -5.47 -18.82
CA THR A 3 19.78 -6.27 -18.36
C THR A 3 19.27 -7.53 -17.68
N TRP A 4 20.06 -8.60 -17.72
CA TRP A 4 19.72 -9.83 -17.01
C TRP A 4 19.53 -9.54 -15.52
N SER A 5 18.55 -10.19 -14.91
CA SER A 5 18.23 -10.09 -13.47
C SER A 5 17.81 -8.70 -12.94
N ASN A 6 17.35 -7.78 -13.79
CA ASN A 6 16.83 -6.51 -13.30
C ASN A 6 15.38 -6.63 -12.79
N TYR A 7 15.14 -6.27 -11.53
CA TYR A 7 13.82 -6.24 -10.90
C TYR A 7 13.17 -4.84 -10.95
N MET A 8 13.94 -3.80 -11.22
CA MET A 8 13.45 -2.41 -11.30
C MET A 8 12.97 -2.07 -12.72
N LEU A 9 12.27 -0.94 -12.83
CA LEU A 9 11.93 -0.34 -14.12
C LEU A 9 13.21 0.03 -14.90
N MET A 10 13.10 0.12 -16.23
CA MET A 10 14.18 0.67 -17.06
C MET A 10 14.29 2.18 -16.85
N ASP A 11 15.51 2.70 -17.00
CA ASP A 11 15.75 4.15 -16.95
C ASP A 11 14.84 4.91 -17.92
N ALA A 12 14.33 6.06 -17.46
CA ALA A 12 13.44 6.88 -18.25
C ALA A 12 14.14 7.47 -19.47
N THR A 13 13.47 7.35 -20.62
CA THR A 13 13.87 7.99 -21.89
C THR A 13 12.95 9.15 -22.29
N SER A 14 11.89 9.40 -21.51
CA SER A 14 10.94 10.51 -21.70
C SER A 14 10.52 11.11 -20.36
N PRO A 15 10.12 12.40 -20.31
CA PRO A 15 9.65 13.04 -19.08
C PRO A 15 8.43 12.33 -18.46
N LEU A 16 7.53 11.79 -19.28
CA LEU A 16 6.38 11.01 -18.81
C LEU A 16 6.82 9.75 -18.05
N MET A 17 7.85 9.04 -18.54
CA MET A 17 8.39 7.86 -17.87
C MET A 17 9.02 8.22 -16.52
N GLU A 18 9.65 9.39 -16.40
CA GLU A 18 10.20 9.86 -15.12
C GLU A 18 9.10 10.05 -14.07
N TYR A 19 7.98 10.68 -14.44
CA TYR A 19 6.84 10.80 -13.53
C TYR A 19 6.18 9.46 -13.20
N LEU A 20 6.13 8.51 -14.15
CA LEU A 20 5.63 7.16 -13.88
C LEU A 20 6.53 6.40 -12.89
N MET A 21 7.85 6.56 -12.97
CA MET A 21 8.77 5.97 -11.98
C MET A 21 8.56 6.58 -10.58
N LEU A 22 8.41 7.91 -10.48
CA LEU A 22 8.10 8.56 -9.20
C LEU A 22 6.76 8.10 -8.62
N PHE A 23 5.74 7.95 -9.45
CA PHE A 23 4.44 7.42 -9.03
C PHE A 23 4.54 5.96 -8.61
N HIS A 24 5.28 5.13 -9.34
CA HIS A 24 5.55 3.75 -8.96
C HIS A 24 6.17 3.67 -7.57
N ASP A 25 7.24 4.42 -7.31
CA ASP A 25 7.93 4.39 -6.02
C ASP A 25 7.03 4.87 -4.87
N TYR A 26 6.21 5.90 -5.11
CA TYR A 26 5.20 6.36 -4.16
C TYR A 26 4.17 5.27 -3.81
N THR A 27 3.63 4.60 -4.83
CA THR A 27 2.65 3.52 -4.61
C THR A 27 3.27 2.29 -3.93
N MET A 28 4.50 1.94 -4.30
CA MET A 28 5.23 0.83 -3.68
C MET A 28 5.54 1.09 -2.20
N LEU A 29 5.85 2.35 -1.83
CA LEU A 29 6.01 2.72 -0.43
C LEU A 29 4.72 2.50 0.38
N ILE A 30 3.57 2.92 -0.16
CA ILE A 30 2.28 2.72 0.49
C ILE A 30 1.96 1.22 0.61
N LEU A 31 2.12 0.45 -0.47
CA LEU A 31 1.88 -0.99 -0.44
C LEU A 31 2.75 -1.72 0.58
N LEU A 32 4.04 -1.41 0.63
CA LEU A 32 4.95 -2.01 1.60
C LEU A 32 4.54 -1.67 3.04
N SER A 33 4.11 -0.44 3.30
CA SER A 33 3.63 -0.04 4.64
C SER A 33 2.40 -0.84 5.08
N ILE A 34 1.46 -1.10 4.16
CA ILE A 34 0.27 -1.92 4.43
C ILE A 34 0.67 -3.37 4.69
N LEU A 35 1.54 -3.94 3.85
CA LEU A 35 2.01 -5.32 4.02
C LEU A 35 2.73 -5.51 5.36
N MET A 36 3.58 -4.55 5.77
CA MET A 36 4.26 -4.59 7.06
C MET A 36 3.27 -4.48 8.23
N MET A 37 2.25 -3.63 8.13
CA MET A 37 1.19 -3.52 9.15
C MET A 37 0.41 -4.83 9.29
N VAL A 38 0.01 -5.45 8.18
CA VAL A 38 -0.71 -6.72 8.18
C VAL A 38 0.16 -7.84 8.74
N ALA A 39 1.42 -7.93 8.31
CA ALA A 39 2.37 -8.92 8.83
C ALA A 39 2.56 -8.76 10.34
N TYR A 40 2.69 -7.52 10.83
CA TYR A 40 2.77 -7.23 12.25
C TYR A 40 1.53 -7.74 13.00
N ILE A 41 0.31 -7.37 12.57
CA ILE A 41 -0.94 -7.81 13.21
C ILE A 41 -1.01 -9.34 13.24
N MET A 42 -0.73 -10.01 12.13
CA MET A 42 -0.75 -11.48 12.06
C MET A 42 0.25 -12.12 13.04
N THR A 43 1.48 -11.60 13.12
CA THR A 43 2.48 -12.11 14.08
C THR A 43 2.07 -11.89 15.53
N THR A 44 1.41 -10.77 15.85
CA THR A 44 0.92 -10.52 17.21
C THR A 44 -0.22 -11.45 17.58
N MET A 45 -1.14 -11.74 16.65
CA MET A 45 -2.26 -12.66 16.86
C MET A 45 -1.77 -14.08 17.13
N ILE A 46 -0.75 -14.56 16.38
CA ILE A 46 -0.15 -15.89 16.60
C ILE A 46 0.55 -15.98 17.97
N LYS A 47 1.19 -14.89 18.42
CA LYS A 47 1.90 -14.85 19.71
C LYS A 47 0.98 -14.60 20.91
N ASN A 48 -0.28 -14.21 20.69
CA ASN A 48 -1.20 -13.85 21.76
C ASN A 48 -1.67 -15.11 22.52
N LYS A 49 -1.49 -15.12 23.84
CA LYS A 49 -1.92 -16.22 24.73
C LYS A 49 -3.29 -15.98 25.37
N PHE A 50 -3.82 -14.76 25.29
CA PHE A 50 -5.08 -14.40 25.92
C PHE A 50 -6.25 -14.74 24.99
N ILE A 51 -7.24 -15.45 25.53
CA ILE A 51 -8.43 -15.87 24.79
C ILE A 51 -9.58 -14.93 25.17
N ASN A 52 -10.11 -14.22 24.19
CA ASN A 52 -11.37 -13.48 24.33
C ASN A 52 -12.45 -14.14 23.46
N LYS A 53 -13.48 -14.73 24.09
CA LYS A 53 -14.60 -15.39 23.39
C LYS A 53 -15.84 -14.51 23.24
N THR A 54 -15.89 -13.35 23.91
CA THR A 54 -17.09 -12.50 23.95
C THR A 54 -17.09 -11.41 22.87
N LEU A 55 -15.99 -11.29 22.10
CA LEU A 55 -15.91 -10.38 20.95
C LEU A 55 -16.67 -10.99 19.76
N LEU A 56 -17.99 -10.85 19.76
CA LEU A 56 -18.86 -11.29 18.66
C LEU A 56 -18.88 -10.28 17.51
N GLU A 57 -18.90 -8.99 17.84
CA GLU A 57 -19.03 -7.90 16.88
C GLU A 57 -18.16 -6.72 17.33
N GLY A 58 -17.50 -6.07 16.38
CA GLY A 58 -16.57 -4.97 16.63
C GLY A 58 -16.81 -3.80 15.69
N GLN A 59 -18.03 -3.26 15.67
CA GLN A 59 -18.44 -2.19 14.74
C GLN A 59 -17.47 -0.99 14.69
N THR A 60 -16.91 -0.61 15.84
CA THR A 60 -15.90 0.47 15.89
C THR A 60 -14.61 0.10 15.16
N ILE A 61 -14.16 -1.16 15.26
CA ILE A 61 -12.98 -1.68 14.55
C ILE A 61 -13.26 -1.73 13.05
N GLU A 62 -14.48 -2.12 12.67
CA GLU A 62 -14.90 -2.16 11.27
C GLU A 62 -14.85 -0.78 10.62
N ILE A 63 -15.38 0.24 11.29
CA ILE A 63 -15.34 1.61 10.80
C ILE A 63 -13.88 2.07 10.61
N ILE A 64 -13.00 1.78 11.57
CA ILE A 64 -11.58 2.16 11.52
C ILE A 64 -10.89 1.51 10.32
N TRP A 65 -11.03 0.19 10.13
CA TRP A 65 -10.37 -0.51 9.03
C TRP A 65 -11.01 -0.27 7.66
N THR A 66 -12.16 0.41 7.58
CA THR A 66 -12.78 0.81 6.30
C THR A 66 -12.32 2.22 5.90
N ILE A 67 -12.26 3.14 6.87
CA ILE A 67 -11.84 4.53 6.63
C ILE A 67 -10.35 4.60 6.30
N ILE A 68 -9.49 3.87 7.02
CA ILE A 68 -8.04 3.92 6.80
C ILE A 68 -7.68 3.54 5.35
N PRO A 69 -8.13 2.40 4.78
CA PRO A 69 -7.85 2.05 3.38
C PRO A 69 -8.51 2.98 2.36
N MET A 70 -9.69 3.53 2.67
CA MET A 70 -10.33 4.51 1.79
C MET A 70 -9.44 5.75 1.62
N ILE A 71 -8.90 6.27 2.72
CA ILE A 71 -8.03 7.45 2.70
C ILE A 71 -6.71 7.14 1.97
N THR A 72 -6.09 5.98 2.21
CA THR A 72 -4.85 5.61 1.51
C THR A 72 -5.04 5.49 0.00
N LEU A 73 -6.17 4.95 -0.46
CA LEU A 73 -6.51 4.89 -1.89
C LEU A 73 -6.73 6.29 -2.49
N MET A 74 -7.33 7.23 -1.75
CA MET A 74 -7.48 8.61 -2.21
C MET A 74 -6.12 9.27 -2.45
N PHE A 75 -5.15 9.04 -1.56
CA PHE A 75 -3.78 9.52 -1.74
C PHE A 75 -3.08 8.93 -2.96
N ILE A 76 -3.35 7.66 -3.31
CA ILE A 76 -2.84 7.06 -4.56
C ILE A 76 -3.53 7.65 -5.79
N ALA A 77 -4.84 7.91 -5.72
CA ALA A 77 -5.62 8.38 -6.86
C ALA A 77 -5.27 9.81 -7.30
N THR A 78 -4.92 10.70 -6.36
CA THR A 78 -4.62 12.11 -6.69
C THR A 78 -3.43 12.30 -7.65
N PRO A 79 -2.22 11.75 -7.40
CA PRO A 79 -1.12 11.83 -8.36
C PRO A 79 -1.37 11.00 -9.61
N SER A 80 -2.11 9.88 -9.51
CA SER A 80 -2.37 9.02 -10.68
C SER A 80 -3.25 9.69 -11.73
N LEU A 81 -4.29 10.41 -11.30
CA LEU A 81 -5.16 11.18 -12.20
C LEU A 81 -4.40 12.36 -12.83
N ASN A 82 -3.62 13.10 -12.03
CA ASN A 82 -2.80 14.18 -12.56
C ASN A 82 -1.84 13.70 -13.65
N LEU A 83 -1.25 12.51 -13.48
CA LEU A 83 -0.39 11.88 -14.47
C LEU A 83 -1.09 11.46 -15.75
N LEU A 84 -2.34 11.01 -15.67
CA LEU A 84 -3.10 10.56 -16.83
C LEU A 84 -3.45 11.72 -17.77
N TYR A 85 -3.69 12.90 -17.22
CA TYR A 85 -4.10 14.09 -17.97
C TYR A 85 -2.93 15.02 -18.36
N LEU A 86 -1.69 14.66 -18.02
CA LEU A 86 -0.46 15.32 -18.47
C LEU A 86 -0.04 14.80 -19.86
#